data_AF-A0A2E0UNL6-F1
#
_entry.id   AF-A0A2E0UNL6-F1
#
_cell.length_a   1.000
_cell.length_b   1.000
_cell.length_c   1.000
_cell.angle_alpha   90.00
_cell.angle_beta   90.00
_cell.angle_gamma   90.00
#
_symmetry.space_group_name_H-M   'P 1'
#
loop_
_entity.id
_entity.type
_entity.pdbx_description
1 polymer ?
#
loop_
_entity_poly.entity_id
_entity_poly.type
_entity_poly.pdbx_seq_one_letter_code
_entity_poly.pdbx_strand_id
1 'polypeptide(L)'
;MSKAKWWVKVLNIIGIVLMGLTAVATVMAGIGTTCVALAAENYSSKMALIAPYKWVYVLFVLITTAVGVMGVRATIMLIKRKPGAYSFSLITLMAGIVINVIHVVVSRAIRGSSMPTDGIVYITVFTLIIFFIFRIPGIWKEYSRQETDHEDDGRLAAAFTLVACGVSVLIAPEWFAVSHTFEPGGFNWANAWPLQMSLTGILLVLGGLSLAVLPYLRTQQPKPFTIKR
;
A
#
# COMPACT_ATOMS: atom_id res chain seq x y z
N MET A 1 12.25 32.68 -10.12
CA MET A 1 11.46 31.42 -10.01
C MET A 1 10.99 31.31 -8.57
N SER A 2 9.67 31.27 -8.29
CA SER A 2 9.19 31.16 -6.91
C SER A 2 9.41 29.74 -6.40
N LYS A 3 10.03 29.58 -5.24
CA LYS A 3 10.13 28.29 -4.54
C LYS A 3 8.76 27.62 -4.50
N ALA A 4 8.70 26.32 -4.78
CA ALA A 4 7.48 25.54 -4.58
C ALA A 4 6.96 25.77 -3.15
N LYS A 5 5.67 26.08 -3.03
CA LYS A 5 5.07 26.35 -1.72
C LYS A 5 5.21 25.10 -0.85
N TRP A 6 5.64 25.25 0.40
CA TRP A 6 5.90 24.14 1.32
C TRP A 6 4.72 23.16 1.45
N TRP A 7 3.48 23.66 1.43
CA TRP A 7 2.29 22.82 1.49
C TRP A 7 2.16 21.86 0.30
N VAL A 8 2.65 22.21 -0.90
CA VAL A 8 2.61 21.33 -2.08
C VAL A 8 3.54 20.13 -1.90
N LYS A 9 4.73 20.36 -1.32
CA LYS A 9 5.67 19.27 -0.95
C LYS A 9 5.00 18.28 0.01
N VAL A 10 4.30 18.81 1.01
CA VAL A 10 3.58 17.99 1.99
C VAL A 10 2.48 17.17 1.30
N LEU A 11 1.67 17.78 0.43
CA LEU A 11 0.64 17.06 -0.33
C LEU A 11 1.22 15.93 -1.19
N ASN A 12 2.37 16.17 -1.85
CA ASN A 12 3.05 15.15 -2.64
C ASN A 12 3.49 13.96 -1.79
N ILE A 13 4.14 14.22 -0.65
CA ILE A 13 4.53 13.18 0.30
C ILE A 13 3.31 12.40 0.79
N ILE A 14 2.23 13.10 1.19
CA ILE A 14 0.99 12.46 1.65
C ILE A 14 0.41 11.57 0.54
N GLY A 15 0.35 12.06 -0.70
CA GLY A 15 -0.15 11.30 -1.85
C GLY A 15 0.65 10.01 -2.08
N ILE A 16 1.98 10.09 -2.03
CA ILE A 16 2.86 8.93 -2.19
C ILE A 16 2.68 7.93 -1.06
N VAL A 17 2.64 8.41 0.20
CA VAL A 17 2.45 7.55 1.37
C VAL A 17 1.10 6.83 1.31
N LEU A 18 0.02 7.54 0.98
CA LEU A 18 -1.32 6.95 0.83
C LEU A 18 -1.37 5.92 -0.31
N MET A 19 -0.75 6.22 -1.45
CA MET A 19 -0.65 5.28 -2.55
C MET A 19 0.13 4.02 -2.14
N GLY A 20 1.25 4.18 -1.42
CA GLY A 20 2.06 3.07 -0.93
C GLY A 20 1.33 2.21 0.09
N LEU A 21 0.65 2.81 1.07
CA LEU A 21 -0.17 2.11 2.05
C LEU A 21 -1.31 1.34 1.37
N THR A 22 -1.99 1.96 0.40
CA THR A 22 -3.04 1.29 -0.38
C THR A 22 -2.49 0.13 -1.19
N ALA A 23 -1.31 0.29 -1.80
CA ALA A 23 -0.65 -0.78 -2.55
C ALA A 23 -0.30 -1.97 -1.66
N VAL A 24 0.30 -1.73 -0.50
CA VAL A 24 0.63 -2.79 0.47
C VAL A 24 -0.63 -3.47 1.00
N ALA A 25 -1.65 -2.71 1.38
CA ALA A 25 -2.93 -3.27 1.81
C ALA A 25 -3.56 -4.16 0.71
N THR A 26 -3.49 -3.74 -0.55
CA THR A 26 -4.01 -4.51 -1.69
C THR A 26 -3.22 -5.79 -1.93
N VAL A 27 -1.88 -5.73 -1.87
CA VAL A 27 -1.02 -6.92 -1.97
C VAL A 27 -1.34 -7.91 -0.84
N MET A 28 -1.42 -7.42 0.40
CA MET A 28 -1.76 -8.25 1.56
C MET A 28 -3.15 -8.86 1.44
N ALA A 29 -4.13 -8.13 0.90
CA ALA A 29 -5.47 -8.65 0.67
C ALA A 29 -5.49 -9.77 -0.37
N GLY A 30 -4.79 -9.58 -1.50
CA GLY A 30 -4.66 -10.60 -2.54
C GLY A 30 -4.01 -11.87 -2.00
N ILE A 31 -2.80 -11.75 -1.45
CA ILE A 31 -2.05 -12.89 -0.90
C ILE A 31 -2.79 -13.52 0.29
N GLY A 32 -3.35 -12.71 1.18
CA GLY A 32 -4.08 -13.15 2.37
C GLY A 32 -5.36 -13.93 2.05
N THR A 33 -5.96 -13.73 0.87
CA THR A 33 -7.14 -14.50 0.44
C THR A 33 -6.79 -15.95 0.07
N THR A 34 -5.50 -16.26 -0.14
CA THR A 34 -5.03 -17.59 -0.59
C THR A 34 -5.46 -18.72 0.35
N CYS A 35 -5.47 -18.48 1.66
CA CYS A 35 -5.81 -19.48 2.66
C CYS A 35 -7.23 -20.04 2.43
N VAL A 36 -8.21 -19.17 2.28
CA VAL A 36 -9.61 -19.55 2.00
C VAL A 36 -9.79 -19.98 0.55
N ALA A 37 -9.06 -19.39 -0.40
CA ALA A 37 -9.16 -19.77 -1.81
C ALA A 37 -8.77 -21.23 -2.08
N LEU A 38 -7.85 -21.79 -1.29
CA LEU A 38 -7.36 -23.16 -1.47
C LEU A 38 -7.98 -24.16 -0.49
N ALA A 39 -8.27 -23.72 0.75
CA ALA A 39 -8.61 -24.61 1.86
C ALA A 39 -9.85 -24.15 2.64
N ALA A 40 -10.83 -23.52 1.98
CA ALA A 40 -12.08 -23.02 2.57
C ALA A 40 -12.75 -23.96 3.60
N GLU A 41 -12.74 -25.27 3.37
CA GLU A 41 -13.38 -26.27 4.23
C GLU A 41 -12.72 -26.42 5.61
N ASN A 42 -11.47 -25.97 5.77
CA ASN A 42 -10.66 -26.21 6.96
C ASN A 42 -10.77 -25.11 8.03
N TYR A 43 -11.59 -24.08 7.80
CA TYR A 43 -11.62 -22.89 8.66
C TYR A 43 -12.86 -22.80 9.56
N SER A 44 -14.05 -22.63 8.98
CA SER A 44 -15.31 -22.57 9.71
C SER A 44 -16.46 -22.90 8.78
N SER A 45 -17.63 -23.22 9.34
CA SER A 45 -18.84 -23.49 8.54
C SER A 45 -19.19 -22.37 7.57
N LYS A 46 -18.94 -21.10 7.94
CA LYS A 46 -19.15 -19.94 7.07
C LYS A 46 -18.15 -19.85 5.93
N MET A 47 -16.88 -20.23 6.17
CA MET A 47 -15.85 -20.24 5.13
C MET A 47 -16.01 -21.45 4.21
N ALA A 48 -16.48 -22.58 4.72
CA ALA A 48 -16.75 -23.78 3.93
C ALA A 48 -17.77 -23.55 2.80
N LEU A 49 -18.65 -22.55 2.92
CA LEU A 49 -19.57 -22.13 1.84
C LEU A 49 -18.83 -21.68 0.56
N ILE A 50 -17.56 -21.30 0.66
CA ILE A 50 -16.71 -20.92 -0.47
C ILE A 50 -16.18 -22.14 -1.23
N ALA A 51 -16.19 -23.35 -0.65
CA ALA A 51 -15.66 -24.57 -1.26
C ALA A 51 -16.09 -24.80 -2.73
N PRO A 52 -17.39 -24.69 -3.11
CA PRO A 52 -17.80 -24.84 -4.51
C PRO A 52 -17.34 -23.69 -5.43
N TYR A 53 -16.91 -22.55 -4.87
CA TYR A 53 -16.51 -21.35 -5.59
C TYR A 53 -15.01 -21.01 -5.47
N LYS A 54 -14.17 -21.95 -5.02
CA LYS A 54 -12.72 -21.75 -4.85
C LYS A 54 -12.03 -21.13 -6.06
N TRP A 55 -12.42 -21.54 -7.27
CA TRP A 55 -11.86 -21.01 -8.51
C TRP A 55 -12.04 -19.49 -8.64
N VAL A 56 -13.18 -18.94 -8.19
CA VAL A 56 -13.44 -17.50 -8.17
C VAL A 56 -12.51 -16.80 -7.19
N TYR A 57 -12.29 -17.40 -6.01
CA TYR A 57 -11.39 -16.85 -5.01
C TYR A 57 -9.92 -16.92 -5.42
N VAL A 58 -9.52 -17.96 -6.17
CA VAL A 58 -8.19 -18.00 -6.80
C VAL A 58 -8.03 -16.87 -7.81
N LEU A 59 -9.06 -16.56 -8.61
CA LEU A 59 -9.02 -15.38 -9.49
C LEU A 59 -8.92 -14.08 -8.69
N PHE A 60 -9.64 -13.93 -7.58
CA PHE A 60 -9.49 -12.76 -6.70
C PHE A 60 -8.08 -12.65 -6.13
N VAL A 61 -7.44 -13.75 -5.72
CA VAL A 61 -6.04 -13.75 -5.27
C VAL A 61 -5.13 -13.22 -6.37
N LEU A 62 -5.21 -13.79 -7.58
CA LEU A 62 -4.33 -13.43 -8.70
C LEU A 62 -4.52 -11.98 -9.14
N ILE A 63 -5.76 -11.57 -9.38
CA ILE A 63 -6.07 -10.24 -9.90
C ILE A 63 -5.80 -9.17 -8.84
N THR A 64 -6.22 -9.38 -7.60
CA THR A 64 -5.98 -8.40 -6.51
C THR A 64 -4.49 -8.25 -6.25
N THR A 65 -3.72 -9.34 -6.26
CA THR A 65 -2.26 -9.27 -6.12
C THR A 65 -1.63 -8.51 -7.29
N ALA A 66 -2.06 -8.78 -8.54
CA ALA A 66 -1.58 -8.05 -9.71
C ALA A 66 -1.86 -6.54 -9.61
N VAL A 67 -3.06 -6.15 -9.18
CA VAL A 67 -3.41 -4.74 -8.94
C VAL A 67 -2.59 -4.14 -7.80
N GLY A 68 -2.33 -4.91 -6.73
CA GLY A 68 -1.43 -4.48 -5.66
C GLY A 68 -0.01 -4.20 -6.17
N VAL A 69 0.53 -5.06 -7.03
CA VAL A 69 1.84 -4.86 -7.69
C VAL A 69 1.82 -3.64 -8.61
N MET A 70 0.73 -3.42 -9.35
CA MET A 70 0.52 -2.17 -10.09
C MET A 70 0.55 -0.96 -9.16
N GLY A 71 -0.03 -1.07 -7.95
CA GLY A 71 -0.01 -0.03 -6.94
C GLY A 71 1.40 0.31 -6.44
N VAL A 72 2.23 -0.73 -6.23
CA VAL A 72 3.64 -0.55 -5.87
C VAL A 72 4.38 0.17 -7.00
N ARG A 73 4.17 -0.25 -8.25
CA ARG A 73 4.75 0.43 -9.42
C ARG A 73 4.28 1.88 -9.52
N ALA A 74 3.01 2.17 -9.28
CA ALA A 74 2.47 3.53 -9.30
C ALA A 74 3.13 4.40 -8.22
N THR A 75 3.29 3.85 -7.02
CA THR A 75 4.03 4.51 -5.91
C THR A 75 5.46 4.84 -6.32
N ILE A 76 6.19 3.89 -6.92
CA ILE A 76 7.55 4.10 -7.41
C ILE A 76 7.58 5.17 -8.52
N MET A 77 6.60 5.16 -9.42
CA MET A 77 6.50 6.16 -10.49
C MET A 77 6.24 7.56 -9.93
N LEU A 78 5.44 7.70 -8.87
CA LEU A 78 5.22 8.97 -8.18
C LEU A 78 6.49 9.45 -7.46
N ILE A 79 7.18 8.57 -6.73
CA ILE A 79 8.47 8.85 -6.08
C ILE A 79 9.50 9.35 -7.10
N LYS A 80 9.58 8.65 -8.24
CA LYS A 80 10.51 8.97 -9.34
C LYS A 80 10.01 10.06 -10.28
N ARG A 81 8.83 10.65 -10.01
CA ARG A 81 8.18 11.69 -10.82
C ARG A 81 8.14 11.35 -12.32
N LYS A 82 7.79 10.11 -12.65
CA LYS A 82 7.72 9.67 -14.06
C LYS A 82 6.51 10.30 -14.76
N PRO A 83 6.62 10.64 -16.05
CA PRO A 83 5.47 11.13 -16.81
C PRO A 83 4.35 10.10 -16.78
N GLY A 84 3.12 10.56 -16.57
CA GLY A 84 1.93 9.70 -16.46
C GLY A 84 1.79 8.95 -15.14
N ALA A 85 2.68 9.15 -14.14
CA ALA A 85 2.58 8.50 -12.82
C ALA A 85 1.22 8.72 -12.17
N TYR A 86 0.72 9.95 -12.19
CA TYR A 86 -0.56 10.29 -11.60
C TYR A 86 -1.74 9.59 -12.28
N SER A 87 -1.79 9.58 -13.63
CA SER A 87 -2.81 8.84 -14.38
C SER A 87 -2.75 7.34 -14.12
N PHE A 88 -1.54 6.78 -14.03
CA PHE A 88 -1.34 5.37 -13.72
C PHE A 88 -1.82 5.03 -12.29
N SER A 89 -1.61 5.92 -11.32
CA SER A 89 -2.18 5.78 -9.97
C SER A 89 -3.71 5.77 -10.00
N LEU A 90 -4.35 6.71 -10.71
CA LEU A 90 -5.81 6.74 -10.83
C LEU A 90 -6.37 5.46 -11.46
N ILE A 91 -5.77 4.98 -12.55
CA ILE A 91 -6.18 3.72 -13.21
C ILE A 91 -6.05 2.56 -12.24
N THR A 92 -4.93 2.49 -11.50
CA THR A 92 -4.69 1.41 -10.53
C THR A 92 -5.70 1.42 -9.40
N LEU A 93 -6.00 2.60 -8.83
CA LEU A 93 -6.99 2.75 -7.77
C LEU A 93 -8.40 2.39 -8.26
N MET A 94 -8.78 2.83 -9.46
CA MET A 94 -10.07 2.48 -10.07
C MET A 94 -10.19 0.98 -10.32
N ALA A 95 -9.15 0.35 -10.88
CA ALA A 95 -9.11 -1.10 -11.06
C ALA A 95 -9.23 -1.84 -9.73
N GLY A 96 -8.51 -1.38 -8.69
CA GLY A 96 -8.61 -1.91 -7.34
C GLY A 96 -10.01 -1.84 -6.76
N ILE A 97 -10.69 -0.70 -6.90
CA ILE A 97 -12.08 -0.55 -6.43
C ILE A 97 -13.00 -1.52 -7.16
N VAL A 98 -12.94 -1.57 -8.50
CA VAL A 98 -13.82 -2.44 -9.30
C VAL A 98 -13.67 -3.90 -8.87
N ILE A 99 -12.44 -4.40 -8.78
CA ILE A 99 -12.18 -5.81 -8.42
C ILE A 99 -12.59 -6.09 -6.98
N ASN A 100 -12.24 -5.23 -6.02
CA ASN A 100 -12.57 -5.46 -4.62
C ASN A 100 -14.07 -5.31 -4.32
N VAL A 101 -14.79 -4.44 -5.03
CA VAL A 101 -16.25 -4.34 -4.92
C VAL A 101 -16.93 -5.61 -5.43
N ILE A 102 -16.48 -6.16 -6.58
CA ILE A 102 -16.98 -7.45 -7.06
C ILE A 102 -16.72 -8.54 -6.02
N HIS A 103 -15.51 -8.58 -5.44
CA HIS A 103 -15.17 -9.54 -4.39
C HIS A 103 -16.04 -9.39 -3.14
N VAL A 104 -16.37 -8.16 -2.72
CA VAL A 104 -17.31 -7.88 -1.63
C VAL A 104 -18.71 -8.43 -1.95
N VAL A 105 -19.24 -8.12 -3.13
CA VAL A 105 -20.59 -8.57 -3.55
C VAL A 105 -20.67 -10.09 -3.59
N VAL A 106 -19.69 -10.74 -4.22
CA VAL A 106 -19.62 -12.21 -4.30
C VAL A 106 -19.51 -12.84 -2.91
N SER A 107 -18.63 -12.31 -2.05
CA SER A 107 -18.47 -12.86 -0.69
C SER A 107 -19.74 -12.73 0.14
N ARG A 108 -20.43 -11.58 0.07
CA ARG A 108 -21.70 -11.38 0.77
C ARG A 108 -22.80 -12.31 0.25
N ALA A 109 -22.86 -12.54 -1.06
CA ALA A 109 -23.82 -13.46 -1.66
C ALA A 109 -23.59 -14.92 -1.22
N ILE A 110 -22.33 -15.34 -1.04
CA ILE A 110 -22.00 -16.73 -0.68
C ILE A 110 -22.10 -16.97 0.83
N ARG A 111 -21.53 -16.09 1.67
CA ARG A 111 -21.35 -16.34 3.12
C ARG A 111 -21.94 -15.27 4.04
N GLY A 112 -22.67 -14.29 3.48
CA GLY A 112 -23.30 -13.20 4.24
C GLY A 112 -22.31 -12.16 4.82
N SER A 113 -21.02 -12.26 4.51
CA SER A 113 -19.97 -11.34 4.97
C SER A 113 -18.85 -11.23 3.93
N SER A 114 -18.16 -10.09 3.91
CA SER A 114 -17.06 -9.80 2.99
C SER A 114 -15.77 -9.39 3.71
N MET A 115 -15.76 -9.34 5.04
CA MET A 115 -14.56 -9.01 5.80
C MET A 115 -13.44 -10.02 5.51
N PRO A 116 -12.20 -9.57 5.30
CA PRO A 116 -11.68 -8.19 5.47
C PRO A 116 -11.77 -7.28 4.22
N THR A 117 -12.27 -7.78 3.08
CA THR A 117 -12.21 -7.09 1.77
C THR A 117 -12.88 -5.72 1.79
N ASP A 118 -13.90 -5.51 2.63
CA ASP A 118 -14.53 -4.20 2.85
C ASP A 118 -13.51 -3.11 3.19
N GLY A 119 -12.58 -3.39 4.11
CA GLY A 119 -11.57 -2.42 4.53
C GLY A 119 -10.65 -2.00 3.39
N ILE A 120 -10.38 -2.92 2.46
CA ILE A 120 -9.55 -2.67 1.27
C ILE A 120 -10.28 -1.76 0.28
N VAL A 121 -11.59 -1.96 0.10
CA VAL A 121 -12.40 -1.02 -0.69
C VAL A 121 -12.36 0.37 -0.07
N TYR A 122 -12.57 0.48 1.26
CA TYR A 122 -12.63 1.77 1.94
C TYR A 122 -11.32 2.56 1.85
N ILE A 123 -10.17 1.92 2.11
CA ILE A 123 -8.87 2.62 2.01
C ILE A 123 -8.55 3.02 0.57
N THR A 124 -8.93 2.20 -0.41
CA THR A 124 -8.70 2.50 -1.83
C THR A 124 -9.57 3.66 -2.30
N VAL A 125 -10.86 3.67 -1.94
CA VAL A 125 -11.79 4.78 -2.21
C VAL A 125 -11.30 6.05 -1.54
N PHE A 126 -10.89 6.00 -0.28
CA PHE A 126 -10.34 7.14 0.43
C PHE A 126 -9.13 7.73 -0.30
N THR A 127 -8.19 6.87 -0.70
CA THR A 127 -6.99 7.31 -1.43
C THR A 127 -7.35 7.90 -2.79
N LEU A 128 -8.31 7.31 -3.51
CA LEU A 128 -8.81 7.87 -4.77
C LEU A 128 -9.43 9.26 -4.59
N ILE A 129 -10.23 9.47 -3.55
CA ILE A 129 -10.82 10.78 -3.22
C ILE A 129 -9.70 11.81 -3.00
N ILE A 130 -8.68 11.47 -2.22
CA ILE A 130 -7.53 12.37 -2.00
C ILE A 130 -6.82 12.69 -3.32
N PHE A 131 -6.62 11.71 -4.19
CA PHE A 131 -6.04 11.95 -5.51
C PHE A 131 -6.92 12.90 -6.33
N PHE A 132 -8.25 12.72 -6.35
CA PHE A 132 -9.15 13.65 -7.04
C PHE A 132 -9.11 15.08 -6.47
N ILE A 133 -8.96 15.24 -5.15
CA ILE A 133 -8.75 16.55 -4.53
C ILE A 133 -7.48 17.23 -5.10
N PHE A 134 -6.40 16.48 -5.33
CA PHE A 134 -5.19 17.04 -5.96
C PHE A 134 -5.43 17.54 -7.40
N ARG A 135 -6.47 17.03 -8.07
CA ARG A 135 -6.82 17.43 -9.44
C ARG A 135 -7.59 18.75 -9.53
N ILE A 136 -8.07 19.30 -8.41
CA ILE A 136 -8.77 20.59 -8.38
C ILE A 136 -7.87 21.66 -9.02
N PRO A 137 -8.35 22.48 -9.98
CA PRO A 137 -7.51 23.35 -10.81
C PRO A 137 -6.51 24.23 -10.04
N GLY A 138 -6.92 24.78 -8.88
CA GLY A 138 -6.07 25.61 -8.03
C GLY A 138 -4.92 24.83 -7.36
N ILE A 139 -5.15 23.57 -6.99
CA ILE A 139 -4.13 22.69 -6.40
C ILE A 139 -3.26 22.10 -7.50
N TRP A 140 -3.87 21.62 -8.58
CA TRP A 140 -3.20 20.96 -9.68
C TRP A 140 -2.15 21.84 -10.33
N LYS A 141 -2.44 23.12 -10.55
CA LYS A 141 -1.49 24.08 -11.16
C LYS A 141 -0.18 24.18 -10.37
N GLU A 142 -0.26 24.11 -9.04
CA GLU A 142 0.91 24.18 -8.16
C GLU A 142 1.57 22.81 -8.02
N TYR A 143 0.78 21.75 -7.91
CA TYR A 143 1.23 20.37 -7.81
C TYR A 143 2.00 19.91 -9.05
N SER A 144 1.47 20.14 -10.24
CA SER A 144 2.11 19.74 -11.51
C SER A 144 3.38 20.53 -11.81
N ARG A 145 3.51 21.75 -11.27
CA ARG A 145 4.72 22.58 -11.45
C ARG A 145 5.92 22.05 -10.68
N GLN A 146 5.68 21.21 -9.69
CA GLN A 146 6.74 20.64 -8.85
C GLN A 146 7.50 19.49 -9.53
N GLU A 147 7.06 19.01 -10.70
CA GLU A 147 7.70 17.89 -11.41
C GLU A 147 9.20 18.14 -11.73
N THR A 148 9.68 19.38 -11.69
CA THR A 148 11.04 19.75 -12.13
C THR A 148 12.05 20.09 -11.03
N ASP A 149 11.69 20.11 -9.74
CA ASP A 149 12.60 20.65 -8.70
C ASP A 149 12.76 19.74 -7.46
N HIS A 150 14.02 19.40 -7.15
CA HIS A 150 14.55 18.70 -5.96
C HIS A 150 14.46 17.16 -5.87
N GLU A 151 15.61 16.49 -6.08
CA GLU A 151 15.84 15.05 -5.89
C GLU A 151 15.60 14.58 -4.43
N ASP A 152 15.87 15.44 -3.44
CA ASP A 152 15.69 15.14 -2.01
C ASP A 152 14.22 14.89 -1.61
N ASP A 153 13.26 15.54 -2.28
CA ASP A 153 11.82 15.41 -1.95
C ASP A 153 11.32 13.98 -2.24
N GLY A 154 11.76 13.37 -3.35
CA GLY A 154 11.40 12.00 -3.72
C GLY A 154 11.98 10.97 -2.76
N ARG A 155 13.23 11.18 -2.32
CA ARG A 155 13.88 10.31 -1.31
C ARG A 155 13.13 10.35 0.01
N LEU A 156 12.74 11.53 0.47
CA LEU A 156 12.00 11.68 1.72
C LEU A 156 10.61 11.03 1.64
N ALA A 157 9.90 11.22 0.52
CA ALA A 157 8.63 10.53 0.28
C ALA A 157 8.78 9.01 0.29
N ALA A 158 9.84 8.47 -0.35
CA ALA A 158 10.15 7.04 -0.33
C ALA A 158 10.44 6.54 1.10
N ALA A 159 11.23 7.29 1.88
CA ALA A 159 11.56 6.96 3.26
C ALA A 159 10.29 6.85 4.12
N PHE A 160 9.43 7.87 4.11
CA PHE A 160 8.18 7.87 4.86
C PHE A 160 7.24 6.75 4.41
N THR A 161 7.14 6.50 3.11
CA THR A 161 6.29 5.45 2.56
C THR A 161 6.76 4.07 3.01
N LEU A 162 8.06 3.78 2.93
CA LEU A 162 8.62 2.52 3.39
C LEU A 162 8.41 2.30 4.89
N VAL A 163 8.65 3.32 5.72
CA VAL A 163 8.40 3.24 7.17
C VAL A 163 6.91 3.01 7.44
N ALA A 164 6.02 3.79 6.84
CA ALA A 164 4.58 3.66 7.05
C ALA A 164 4.09 2.27 6.64
N CYS A 165 4.46 1.80 5.45
CA CYS A 165 4.15 0.46 4.98
C CYS A 165 4.71 -0.63 5.91
N GLY A 166 5.96 -0.48 6.35
CA GLY A 166 6.60 -1.45 7.24
C GLY A 166 5.89 -1.56 8.59
N VAL A 167 5.57 -0.41 9.21
CA VAL A 167 4.78 -0.37 10.44
C VAL A 167 3.40 -0.99 10.23
N SER A 168 2.70 -0.65 9.13
CA SER A 168 1.41 -1.24 8.80
C SER A 168 1.46 -2.76 8.67
N VAL A 169 2.50 -3.32 8.05
CA VAL A 169 2.68 -4.78 7.95
C VAL A 169 2.91 -5.40 9.33
N LEU A 170 3.70 -4.77 10.19
CA LEU A 170 4.00 -5.28 11.54
C LEU A 170 2.76 -5.32 12.44
N ILE A 171 1.88 -4.33 12.34
CA ILE A 171 0.68 -4.24 13.20
C ILE A 171 -0.55 -4.90 12.58
N ALA A 172 -0.51 -5.28 11.30
CA ALA A 172 -1.65 -5.86 10.59
C ALA A 172 -2.29 -7.07 11.31
N PRO A 173 -1.55 -8.02 11.92
CA PRO A 173 -2.16 -9.15 12.61
C PRO A 173 -3.12 -8.75 13.73
N GLU A 174 -2.84 -7.63 14.41
CA GLU A 174 -3.68 -7.11 15.50
C GLU A 174 -4.97 -6.47 14.97
N TRP A 175 -4.86 -5.66 13.92
CA TRP A 175 -6.00 -4.96 13.31
C TRP A 175 -6.98 -5.91 12.64
N PHE A 176 -6.46 -6.98 12.04
CA PHE A 176 -7.24 -7.96 11.31
C PHE A 176 -7.62 -9.19 12.15
N ALA A 177 -7.23 -9.23 13.43
CA ALA A 177 -7.54 -10.34 14.34
C ALA A 177 -9.04 -10.64 14.40
N VAL A 178 -9.86 -9.60 14.58
CA VAL A 178 -11.33 -9.76 14.73
C VAL A 178 -11.97 -10.40 13.50
N SER A 179 -11.45 -10.15 12.29
CA SER A 179 -11.99 -10.74 11.06
C SER A 179 -11.33 -12.06 10.64
N HIS A 180 -10.21 -12.44 11.27
CA HIS A 180 -9.44 -13.65 10.94
C HIS A 180 -9.34 -14.65 12.09
N THR A 181 -10.01 -14.39 13.21
CA THR A 181 -10.29 -15.38 14.24
C THR A 181 -11.70 -15.91 14.01
N PHE A 182 -11.81 -17.07 13.35
CA PHE A 182 -13.10 -17.59 12.86
C PHE A 182 -13.97 -18.25 13.93
N GLU A 183 -13.40 -18.59 15.07
CA GLU A 183 -14.07 -19.20 16.21
C GLU A 183 -13.70 -18.46 17.50
N PRO A 184 -14.59 -18.34 18.50
CA PRO A 184 -14.27 -17.71 19.77
C PRO A 184 -13.06 -18.36 20.45
N GLY A 185 -12.01 -17.58 20.74
CA GLY A 185 -10.76 -18.11 21.30
C GLY A 185 -9.88 -18.89 20.32
N GLY A 186 -10.23 -18.92 19.03
CA GLY A 186 -9.50 -19.61 17.99
C GLY A 186 -8.20 -18.93 17.57
N PHE A 187 -7.49 -19.56 16.64
CA PHE A 187 -6.25 -19.05 16.07
C PHE A 187 -6.49 -17.79 15.22
N ASN A 188 -5.65 -16.76 15.41
CA ASN A 188 -5.67 -15.56 14.57
C ASN A 188 -4.97 -15.82 13.23
N TRP A 189 -5.77 -16.08 12.19
CA TRP A 189 -5.24 -16.34 10.84
C TRP A 189 -4.61 -15.11 10.16
N ALA A 190 -4.80 -13.90 10.69
CA ALA A 190 -4.03 -12.74 10.24
C ALA A 190 -2.55 -12.82 10.67
N ASN A 191 -2.23 -13.69 11.62
CA ASN A 191 -0.86 -14.00 12.04
C ASN A 191 -0.39 -15.39 11.55
N ALA A 192 -0.93 -15.90 10.42
CA ALA A 192 -0.55 -17.21 9.89
C ALA A 192 0.91 -17.28 9.41
N TRP A 193 1.52 -16.13 9.06
CA TRP A 193 2.89 -16.03 8.57
C TRP A 193 3.71 -15.02 9.37
N PRO A 194 3.92 -15.25 10.69
CA PRO A 194 4.48 -14.26 11.59
C PRO A 194 5.91 -13.89 11.18
N LEU A 195 6.70 -14.86 10.73
CA LEU A 195 8.08 -14.63 10.29
C LEU A 195 8.13 -13.76 9.02
N GLN A 196 7.35 -14.11 7.99
CA GLN A 196 7.33 -13.38 6.72
C GLN A 196 6.84 -11.95 6.91
N MET A 197 5.80 -11.74 7.72
CA MET A 197 5.27 -10.42 8.02
C MET A 197 6.27 -9.60 8.84
N SER A 198 6.87 -10.19 9.88
CA SER A 198 7.89 -9.52 10.70
C SER A 198 9.11 -9.12 9.90
N LEU A 199 9.66 -10.05 9.10
CA LEU A 199 10.82 -9.78 8.25
C LEU A 199 10.51 -8.70 7.22
N THR A 200 9.38 -8.78 6.52
CA THR A 200 8.99 -7.79 5.52
C THR A 200 8.80 -6.41 6.16
N GLY A 201 8.08 -6.35 7.28
CA GLY A 201 7.86 -5.11 8.02
C GLY A 201 9.15 -4.47 8.51
N ILE A 202 10.05 -5.25 9.12
CA ILE A 202 11.36 -4.78 9.59
C ILE A 202 12.20 -4.27 8.42
N LEU A 203 12.29 -5.03 7.31
CA LEU A 203 13.06 -4.63 6.14
C LEU A 203 12.54 -3.33 5.52
N LEU A 204 11.23 -3.14 5.47
CA LEU A 204 10.61 -1.89 5.00
C LEU A 204 10.95 -0.73 5.94
N VAL A 205 10.84 -0.91 7.26
CA VAL A 205 11.19 0.13 8.25
C VAL A 205 12.67 0.50 8.16
N LEU A 206 13.56 -0.49 8.20
CA LEU A 206 15.01 -0.26 8.10
C LEU A 206 15.39 0.37 6.75
N GLY A 207 14.75 -0.06 5.66
CA GLY A 207 14.91 0.53 4.34
C GLY A 207 14.53 2.01 4.34
N GLY A 208 13.36 2.36 4.89
CA GLY A 208 12.93 3.75 5.00
C GLY A 208 13.84 4.61 5.89
N LEU A 209 14.24 4.10 7.06
CA LEU A 209 15.19 4.78 7.95
C LEU A 209 16.55 5.00 7.28
N SER A 210 17.04 4.01 6.52
CA SER A 210 18.31 4.14 5.80
C SER A 210 18.28 5.25 4.75
N LEU A 211 17.16 5.40 4.01
CA LEU A 211 16.98 6.47 3.03
C LEU A 211 16.91 7.86 3.68
N ALA A 212 16.43 7.96 4.92
CA ALA A 212 16.38 9.21 5.66
C ALA A 212 17.73 9.59 6.28
N VAL A 213 18.44 8.63 6.90
CA VAL A 213 19.59 8.90 7.78
C VAL A 213 20.93 8.85 7.05
N LEU A 214 21.16 7.90 6.12
CA LEU A 214 22.47 7.72 5.47
C LEU A 214 23.01 8.96 4.76
N PRO A 215 22.19 9.75 4.03
CA PRO A 215 22.66 10.97 3.38
C PRO A 215 23.16 12.01 4.38
N TYR A 216 22.46 12.18 5.51
CA TYR A 216 22.87 13.07 6.58
C TYR A 216 24.22 12.66 7.17
N LEU A 217 24.39 11.37 7.48
CA LEU A 217 25.67 10.85 7.99
C LEU A 217 26.83 11.07 7.01
N ARG A 218 26.59 10.92 5.69
CA ARG A 218 27.61 11.18 4.66
C ARG A 218 28.01 12.64 4.58
N THR A 219 27.08 13.57 4.77
CA THR A 219 27.38 15.02 4.75
C THR A 219 28.20 15.49 5.96
N GLN A 220 28.16 14.74 7.07
CA GLN A 220 28.90 15.05 8.29
C GLN A 220 30.33 14.49 8.30
N GLN A 221 30.73 13.69 7.29
CA GLN A 221 32.09 13.18 7.22
C GLN A 221 33.09 14.30 6.87
N PRO A 222 34.18 14.46 7.64
CA PRO A 222 35.18 15.48 7.36
C PRO A 222 35.80 15.24 5.98
N LYS A 223 35.91 16.30 5.17
CA LYS A 223 36.59 16.21 3.87
C LYS A 223 38.04 15.76 4.09
N PRO A 224 38.56 14.79 3.31
CA PRO A 224 39.95 14.39 3.43
C PRO A 224 40.87 15.59 3.20
N PHE A 225 41.90 15.71 4.04
CA PHE A 225 42.84 16.82 4.01
C PHE A 225 43.66 16.77 2.71
N THR A 226 43.27 17.55 1.70
CA THR A 226 44.06 17.70 0.47
C THR A 226 45.26 18.59 0.74
N ILE A 227 46.45 17.99 0.83
CA ILE A 227 47.72 18.72 0.78
C ILE A 227 47.91 19.20 -0.66
N LYS A 228 47.78 20.50 -0.91
CA LYS A 228 48.27 21.09 -2.16
C LYS A 228 49.79 20.99 -2.17
N ARG A 229 50.33 20.21 -3.10
CA ARG A 229 51.76 20.23 -3.44
C ARG A 229 52.09 21.45 -4.27
#